data_AF-A0A4Q3E8E5-F1
#
_entry.id   AF-A0A4Q3E8E5-F1
#
_cell.length_a   1.000
_cell.length_b   1.000
_cell.length_c   1.000
_cell.angle_alpha   90.00
_cell.angle_beta   90.00
_cell.angle_gamma   90.00
#
_symmetry.space_group_name_H-M   'P 1'
#
loop_
_entity.id
_entity.type
_entity.pdbx_description
1 polymer ?
#
loop_
_entity_poly.entity_id
_entity_poly.type
_entity_poly.pdbx_seq_one_letter_code
_entity_poly.pdbx_strand_id
1 'polypeptide(L)'
;MKKQYLVTFVVAGAALFAACNSGGIRRNPGKTYAPDMTYSRAYDAYTETDSNLFAGGTSRLVSQAPVTGTVARGHALPDHLTEADSAIYSALQSPYRFTAKEMDEGKRLFNIYCGICHGSELDGNGPLYASGKFASMPANLKSGPAYVTMPAGKMYYPFMVNVGEGSE
;
A
#
# COMPACT_ATOMS: atom_id res chain seq x y z
N MET A 1 -10.85 -33.13 59.82
CA MET A 1 -9.89 -33.11 58.69
C MET A 1 -8.58 -32.50 59.19
N LYS A 2 -7.42 -33.19 59.06
CA LYS A 2 -6.13 -32.62 59.50
C LYS A 2 -5.86 -31.35 58.68
N LYS A 3 -5.49 -30.24 59.34
CA LYS A 3 -5.17 -28.93 58.71
C LYS A 3 -4.21 -29.07 57.51
N GLN A 4 -3.35 -30.09 57.54
CA GLN A 4 -2.44 -30.52 56.48
C GLN A 4 -3.13 -30.74 55.12
N TYR A 5 -4.28 -31.41 55.10
CA TYR A 5 -5.02 -31.71 53.86
C TYR A 5 -5.74 -30.49 53.28
N LEU A 6 -6.11 -29.54 54.15
CA LEU A 6 -6.77 -28.31 53.73
C LEU A 6 -5.76 -27.35 53.09
N VAL A 7 -4.54 -27.28 53.64
CA VAL A 7 -3.43 -26.51 53.07
C VAL A 7 -2.99 -27.07 51.72
N THR A 8 -2.85 -28.40 51.57
CA THR A 8 -2.47 -28.99 50.29
C THR A 8 -3.53 -28.77 49.21
N PHE A 9 -4.82 -28.83 49.55
CA PHE A 9 -5.90 -28.58 48.59
C PHE A 9 -5.93 -27.12 48.13
N VAL A 10 -5.69 -26.16 49.03
CA VAL A 10 -5.61 -24.74 48.69
C VAL A 10 -4.41 -24.44 47.80
N VAL A 11 -3.23 -25.00 48.09
CA VAL A 11 -2.03 -24.80 47.27
C VAL A 11 -2.16 -25.44 45.90
N ALA A 12 -2.70 -26.67 45.81
CA ALA A 12 -2.96 -27.34 44.54
C ALA A 12 -4.00 -26.58 43.70
N GLY A 13 -5.07 -26.07 44.33
CA GLY A 13 -6.06 -25.22 43.68
C GLY A 13 -5.43 -23.94 43.13
N ALA A 14 -4.63 -23.22 43.93
CA ALA A 14 -3.94 -22.01 43.50
C ALA A 14 -2.97 -22.27 42.34
N ALA A 15 -2.24 -23.39 42.35
CA ALA A 15 -1.35 -23.78 41.26
C ALA A 15 -2.11 -24.07 39.95
N LEU A 16 -3.28 -24.70 40.03
CA LEU A 16 -4.16 -24.96 38.87
C LEU A 16 -4.73 -23.65 38.27
N PHE A 17 -5.11 -22.68 39.12
CA PHE A 17 -5.56 -21.36 38.66
C PHE A 17 -4.41 -20.53 38.06
N ALA A 18 -3.17 -20.66 38.57
CA ALA A 18 -1.99 -20.02 38.00
C ALA A 18 -1.53 -20.67 36.68
N ALA A 19 -1.73 -21.99 36.54
CA ALA A 19 -1.43 -22.73 35.31
C ALA A 19 -2.40 -22.38 34.15
N CYS A 20 -3.61 -21.93 34.48
CA CYS A 20 -4.51 -21.28 33.53
C CYS A 20 -3.99 -19.87 33.21
N ASN A 21 -2.92 -19.83 32.43
CA ASN A 21 -2.37 -18.72 31.66
C ASN A 21 -3.33 -17.51 31.56
N SER A 22 -3.15 -16.55 32.46
CA SER A 22 -3.93 -15.30 32.58
C SER A 22 -3.57 -14.29 31.48
N GLY A 23 -3.79 -14.64 30.22
CA GLY A 23 -3.43 -13.77 29.09
C GLY A 23 -4.48 -13.81 28.00
N GLY A 24 -5.52 -12.99 28.13
CA GLY A 24 -6.62 -12.88 27.18
C GLY A 24 -6.23 -12.48 25.75
N ILE A 25 -4.97 -12.18 25.47
CA ILE A 25 -4.44 -12.01 24.12
C ILE A 25 -2.97 -12.49 24.12
N ARG A 26 -2.68 -13.59 23.41
CA ARG A 26 -1.28 -13.98 23.13
C ARG A 26 -0.71 -13.01 22.08
N ARG A 27 -0.01 -11.98 22.55
CA ARG A 27 0.62 -10.94 21.70
C ARG A 27 2.01 -11.32 21.16
N ASN A 28 2.49 -12.50 21.54
CA ASN A 28 3.73 -13.06 21.01
C ASN A 28 3.39 -14.19 20.03
N PRO A 29 4.17 -14.35 18.95
CA PRO A 29 4.09 -15.52 18.10
C PRO A 29 4.09 -16.81 18.94
N GLY A 30 3.27 -17.78 18.54
CA GLY A 30 3.22 -19.08 19.20
C GLY A 30 4.54 -19.83 19.10
N LYS A 31 4.73 -20.84 19.95
CA LYS A 31 5.84 -21.79 19.79
C LYS A 31 5.54 -22.73 18.62
N THR A 32 6.48 -22.89 17.71
CA THR A 32 6.37 -23.81 16.58
C THR A 32 7.10 -25.12 16.91
N TYR A 33 6.43 -26.27 16.72
CA TYR A 33 7.08 -27.58 16.80
C TYR A 33 7.72 -27.90 15.44
N ALA A 34 9.00 -28.31 15.45
CA ALA A 34 9.81 -28.64 14.27
C ALA A 34 9.91 -27.50 13.21
N PRO A 35 10.61 -26.39 13.49
CA PRO A 35 10.62 -25.20 12.63
C PRO A 35 11.61 -25.23 11.45
N ASP A 36 12.18 -26.38 11.06
CA ASP A 36 13.36 -26.42 10.16
C ASP A 36 13.12 -25.86 8.74
N MET A 37 11.87 -25.88 8.29
CA MET A 37 11.40 -25.36 6.99
C MET A 37 10.22 -24.39 7.15
N THR A 38 9.94 -23.92 8.37
CA THR A 38 8.86 -22.93 8.60
C THR A 38 9.24 -21.54 8.08
N TYR A 39 10.53 -21.21 8.10
CA TYR A 39 11.05 -19.91 7.67
C TYR A 39 11.96 -20.11 6.45
N SER A 40 11.77 -19.26 5.43
CA SER A 40 12.57 -19.27 4.22
C SER A 40 14.04 -19.07 4.55
N ARG A 41 14.92 -19.94 4.01
CA ARG A 41 16.37 -19.68 3.98
C ARG A 41 16.75 -18.66 2.90
N ALA A 42 15.96 -18.62 1.83
CA ALA A 42 16.06 -17.59 0.80
C ALA A 42 15.41 -16.29 1.29
N TYR A 43 15.84 -15.18 0.72
CA TYR A 43 15.27 -13.87 1.02
C TYR A 43 13.93 -13.67 0.30
N ASP A 44 12.89 -13.36 1.07
CA ASP A 44 11.59 -12.97 0.54
C ASP A 44 11.55 -11.46 0.26
N ALA A 45 10.70 -11.02 -0.66
CA ALA A 45 10.74 -9.65 -1.19
C ALA A 45 10.64 -8.55 -0.11
N TYR A 46 9.82 -8.76 0.93
CA TYR A 46 9.59 -7.78 1.99
C TYR A 46 10.26 -8.16 3.32
N THR A 47 11.26 -9.04 3.31
CA THR A 47 12.04 -9.32 4.51
C THR A 47 13.15 -8.31 4.69
N GLU A 48 13.44 -8.03 5.96
CA GLU A 48 14.64 -7.33 6.37
C GLU A 48 15.83 -8.29 6.36
N THR A 49 17.00 -7.76 6.00
CA THR A 49 18.25 -8.51 6.01
C THR A 49 18.99 -8.29 7.32
N ASP A 50 19.79 -9.28 7.72
CA ASP A 50 20.73 -9.09 8.82
C ASP A 50 21.67 -7.91 8.55
N SER A 51 22.10 -7.23 9.61
CA SER A 51 22.91 -6.00 9.56
C SER A 51 24.22 -6.14 8.79
N ASN A 52 24.68 -7.36 8.53
CA ASN A 52 25.95 -7.64 7.88
C ASN A 52 25.85 -7.86 6.36
N LEU A 53 24.65 -7.91 5.78
CA LEU A 53 24.49 -8.19 4.34
C LEU A 53 24.76 -6.97 3.47
N PHE A 54 24.37 -5.77 3.92
CA PHE A 54 24.57 -4.53 3.17
C PHE A 54 25.64 -3.64 3.82
N ALA A 55 26.30 -2.84 2.99
CA ALA A 55 27.28 -1.85 3.46
C ALA A 55 26.62 -0.87 4.45
N GLY A 56 27.29 -0.62 5.58
CA GLY A 56 26.81 0.30 6.61
C GLY A 56 26.21 -0.35 7.85
N GLY A 57 26.22 -1.69 7.98
CA GLY A 57 25.92 -2.35 9.25
C GLY A 57 24.45 -2.26 9.70
N THR A 58 23.53 -1.96 8.77
CA THR A 58 22.12 -1.71 9.09
C THR A 58 21.23 -2.73 8.40
N SER A 59 20.19 -3.17 9.12
CA SER A 59 19.10 -3.93 8.52
C SER A 59 18.43 -3.10 7.43
N ARG A 60 18.24 -3.68 6.25
CA ARG A 60 17.54 -3.06 5.11
C ARG A 60 16.59 -4.08 4.48
N LEU A 61 15.55 -3.60 3.81
CA LEU A 61 14.69 -4.48 3.03
C LEU A 61 15.48 -5.13 1.89
N VAL A 62 15.21 -6.40 1.60
CA VAL A 62 15.81 -7.09 0.44
C VAL A 62 15.47 -6.39 -0.87
N SER A 63 14.25 -5.84 -0.98
CA SER A 63 13.80 -5.03 -2.11
C SER A 63 14.49 -3.67 -2.15
N GLN A 64 15.74 -3.65 -2.64
CA GLN A 64 16.46 -2.41 -2.93
C GLN A 64 15.98 -1.77 -4.23
N ALA A 65 16.13 -0.46 -4.33
CA ALA A 65 15.83 0.26 -5.57
C ALA A 65 16.73 -0.22 -6.72
N PRO A 66 16.20 -0.33 -7.96
CA PRO A 66 17.02 -0.62 -9.13
C PRO A 66 17.98 0.55 -9.41
N VAL A 67 19.05 0.27 -10.17
CA VAL A 67 19.99 1.32 -10.61
C VAL A 67 19.27 2.29 -11.54
N THR A 68 19.48 3.59 -11.34
CA THR A 68 18.88 4.66 -12.15
C THR A 68 19.19 4.47 -13.63
N GLY A 69 18.16 4.64 -14.48
CA GLY A 69 18.27 4.53 -15.94
C GLY A 69 18.20 3.10 -16.48
N THR A 70 18.00 2.08 -15.64
CA THR A 70 17.79 0.70 -16.10
C THR A 70 16.35 0.48 -16.59
N VAL A 71 16.19 -0.33 -17.64
CA VAL A 71 14.89 -0.71 -18.21
C VAL A 71 14.76 -2.22 -18.23
N ALA A 72 13.73 -2.74 -17.55
CA ALA A 72 13.44 -4.17 -17.52
C ALA A 72 12.84 -4.65 -18.85
N ARG A 73 13.17 -5.88 -19.25
CA ARG A 73 12.54 -6.50 -20.43
C ARG A 73 11.03 -6.63 -20.24
N GLY A 74 10.26 -6.30 -21.26
CA GLY A 74 8.79 -6.35 -21.23
C GLY A 74 8.10 -5.15 -20.56
N HIS A 75 8.86 -4.16 -20.09
CA HIS A 75 8.31 -2.88 -19.64
C HIS A 75 8.39 -1.84 -20.75
N ALA A 76 7.41 -0.94 -20.80
CA ALA A 76 7.44 0.19 -21.72
C ALA A 76 8.62 1.11 -21.39
N LEU A 77 9.22 1.69 -22.42
CA LEU A 77 10.22 2.74 -22.22
C LEU A 77 9.54 3.94 -21.55
N PRO A 78 10.19 4.58 -20.55
CA PRO A 78 9.73 5.87 -20.05
C PRO A 78 9.58 6.82 -21.23
N ASP A 79 8.46 7.53 -21.27
CA ASP A 79 8.11 8.52 -22.28
C ASP A 79 8.95 9.81 -22.14
N HIS A 80 9.75 9.93 -21.07
CA HIS A 80 10.66 11.05 -20.75
C HIS A 80 9.97 12.43 -20.79
N LEU A 81 8.64 12.46 -20.68
CA LEU A 81 7.86 13.67 -20.80
C LEU A 81 7.99 14.50 -19.51
N THR A 82 8.11 15.81 -19.68
CA THR A 82 8.18 16.80 -18.60
C THR A 82 6.99 17.75 -18.64
N GLU A 83 6.69 18.49 -17.58
CA GLU A 83 5.54 19.40 -17.58
C GLU A 83 5.56 20.42 -18.75
N ALA A 84 6.76 20.75 -19.27
CA ALA A 84 6.95 21.62 -20.42
C ALA A 84 6.41 21.04 -21.75
N ASP A 85 6.24 19.72 -21.86
CA ASP A 85 5.84 19.00 -23.08
C ASP A 85 4.31 19.00 -23.33
N SER A 86 3.65 20.10 -22.94
CA SER A 86 2.19 20.26 -22.97
C SER A 86 1.53 19.96 -24.33
N ALA A 87 2.23 20.20 -25.43
CA ALA A 87 1.77 19.88 -26.78
C ALA A 87 1.75 18.37 -27.04
N ILE A 88 2.76 17.63 -26.55
CA ILE A 88 2.87 16.18 -26.71
C ILE A 88 1.76 15.48 -25.91
N TYR A 89 1.50 15.91 -24.66
CA TYR A 89 0.36 15.38 -23.88
C TYR A 89 -0.99 15.59 -24.55
N SER A 90 -1.16 16.73 -25.21
CA SER A 90 -2.42 17.06 -25.87
C SER A 90 -2.66 16.18 -27.10
N ALA A 91 -1.60 15.73 -27.76
CA ALA A 91 -1.64 14.88 -28.94
C ALA A 91 -1.67 13.37 -28.62
N LEU A 92 -1.24 12.97 -27.42
CA LEU A 92 -1.18 11.56 -27.01
C LEU A 92 -2.59 10.95 -26.90
N GLN A 93 -2.77 9.84 -27.61
CA GLN A 93 -4.01 9.05 -27.62
C GLN A 93 -3.73 7.65 -27.12
N SER A 94 -4.71 7.04 -26.45
CA SER A 94 -4.63 5.62 -26.08
C SER A 94 -4.55 4.75 -27.34
N PRO A 95 -3.56 3.85 -27.45
CA PRO A 95 -3.53 2.87 -28.54
C PRO A 95 -4.56 1.75 -28.35
N TYR A 96 -5.17 1.67 -27.16
CA TYR A 96 -6.10 0.62 -26.78
C TYR A 96 -7.55 1.06 -26.94
N ARG A 97 -8.40 0.12 -27.34
CA ARG A 97 -9.86 0.25 -27.29
C ARG A 97 -10.38 -0.58 -26.13
N PHE A 98 -11.23 0.02 -25.31
CA PHE A 98 -11.78 -0.62 -24.12
C PHE A 98 -13.17 -1.19 -24.38
N THR A 99 -13.37 -2.41 -23.94
CA THR A 99 -14.66 -3.09 -23.85
C THR A 99 -15.45 -2.59 -22.64
N ALA A 100 -16.77 -2.85 -22.60
CA ALA A 100 -17.59 -2.49 -21.45
C ALA A 100 -17.07 -3.07 -20.13
N LYS A 101 -16.57 -4.32 -20.16
CA LYS A 101 -15.97 -4.98 -18.99
C LYS A 101 -14.71 -4.25 -18.49
N GLU A 102 -13.87 -3.77 -19.41
CA GLU A 102 -12.67 -3.00 -19.05
C GLU A 102 -13.03 -1.61 -18.52
N MET A 103 -14.13 -1.01 -18.99
CA MET A 103 -14.65 0.24 -18.43
C MET A 103 -15.18 0.04 -17.00
N ASP A 104 -15.86 -1.07 -16.73
CA ASP A 104 -16.31 -1.43 -15.37
C ASP A 104 -15.12 -1.64 -14.42
N GLU A 105 -14.06 -2.28 -14.92
CA GLU A 105 -12.82 -2.42 -14.16
C GLU A 105 -12.14 -1.05 -13.94
N GLY A 106 -12.14 -0.17 -14.94
CA GLY A 106 -11.66 1.20 -14.81
C GLY A 106 -12.41 1.96 -13.70
N LYS A 107 -13.73 1.80 -13.62
CA LYS A 107 -14.54 2.36 -12.53
C LYS A 107 -14.15 1.78 -11.16
N ARG A 108 -13.89 0.46 -11.08
CA ARG A 108 -13.44 -0.18 -9.84
C ARG A 108 -12.08 0.36 -9.39
N LEU A 109 -11.12 0.46 -10.30
CA LEU A 109 -9.78 1.00 -10.03
C LEU A 109 -9.86 2.48 -9.62
N PHE A 110 -10.65 3.28 -10.33
CA PHE A 110 -10.90 4.67 -9.98
C PHE A 110 -11.41 4.80 -8.55
N ASN A 111 -12.42 4.00 -8.15
CA ASN A 111 -12.97 4.07 -6.80
C ASN A 111 -11.96 3.67 -5.70
N ILE A 112 -10.99 2.81 -6.02
CA ILE A 112 -9.96 2.37 -5.08
C ILE A 112 -8.88 3.45 -4.91
N TYR A 113 -8.37 3.99 -6.02
CA TYR A 113 -7.17 4.84 -6.01
C TYR A 113 -7.48 6.35 -6.05
N CYS A 114 -8.56 6.74 -6.72
CA CYS A 114 -8.87 8.15 -6.99
C CYS A 114 -10.12 8.64 -6.25
N GLY A 115 -11.15 7.80 -6.14
CA GLY A 115 -12.44 8.14 -5.53
C GLY A 115 -12.36 8.46 -4.04
N ILE A 116 -11.30 8.00 -3.36
CA ILE A 116 -11.00 8.37 -1.98
C ILE A 116 -10.80 9.89 -1.79
N CYS A 117 -10.27 10.56 -2.83
CA CYS A 117 -10.08 12.00 -2.89
C CYS A 117 -11.15 12.68 -3.76
N HIS A 118 -11.35 12.21 -4.99
CA HIS A 118 -12.21 12.87 -5.99
C HIS A 118 -13.70 12.50 -5.91
N GLY A 119 -14.08 11.56 -5.05
CA GLY A 119 -15.44 11.02 -4.94
C GLY A 119 -15.77 10.05 -6.07
N SER A 120 -16.67 9.09 -5.81
CA SER A 120 -17.14 8.13 -6.83
C SER A 120 -17.87 8.82 -7.98
N GLU A 121 -18.44 9.99 -7.70
CA GLU A 121 -19.17 10.80 -8.65
C GLU A 121 -18.28 11.85 -9.34
N LEU A 122 -16.95 11.83 -9.16
CA LEU A 122 -16.02 12.76 -9.84
C LEU A 122 -16.22 14.25 -9.49
N ASP A 123 -16.87 14.57 -8.37
CA ASP A 123 -17.21 15.94 -7.97
C ASP A 123 -16.21 16.60 -7.02
N GLY A 124 -15.15 15.88 -6.64
CA GLY A 124 -14.17 16.34 -5.64
C GLY A 124 -14.61 16.07 -4.20
N ASN A 125 -15.81 15.54 -3.97
CA ASN A 125 -16.34 15.29 -2.63
C ASN A 125 -16.05 13.85 -2.17
N GLY A 126 -14.78 13.45 -2.21
CA GLY A 126 -14.34 12.15 -1.72
C GLY A 126 -14.38 12.05 -0.18
N PRO A 127 -14.34 10.82 0.39
CA PRO A 127 -14.36 10.61 1.83
C PRO A 127 -13.29 11.39 2.60
N LEU A 128 -12.12 11.65 2.01
CA LEU A 128 -11.08 12.45 2.66
C LEU A 128 -11.46 13.93 2.82
N TYR A 129 -12.03 14.55 1.78
CA TYR A 129 -12.51 15.92 1.87
C TYR A 129 -13.76 16.01 2.75
N ALA A 130 -14.72 15.10 2.56
CA ALA A 130 -15.95 15.04 3.36
C ALA A 130 -15.69 14.82 4.86
N SER A 131 -14.56 14.20 5.23
CA SER A 131 -14.16 14.03 6.63
C SER A 131 -13.75 15.33 7.34
N GLY A 132 -13.53 16.43 6.59
CA GLY A 132 -13.03 17.71 7.10
C GLY A 132 -11.55 17.72 7.49
N LYS A 133 -10.82 16.61 7.29
CA LYS A 133 -9.38 16.51 7.61
C LYS A 133 -8.47 17.12 6.54
N PHE A 134 -8.98 17.31 5.33
CA PHE A 134 -8.26 17.92 4.21
C PHE A 134 -8.94 19.24 3.85
N ALA A 135 -8.18 20.34 3.87
CA ALA A 135 -8.72 21.69 3.72
C ALA A 135 -9.17 22.01 2.29
N SER A 136 -8.49 21.44 1.29
CA SER A 136 -8.75 21.72 -0.12
C SER A 136 -9.60 20.63 -0.74
N MET A 137 -10.70 21.04 -1.37
CA MET A 137 -11.49 20.14 -2.21
C MET A 137 -10.70 19.85 -3.50
N PRO A 138 -10.47 18.57 -3.86
CA PRO A 138 -9.94 18.21 -5.16
C PRO A 138 -10.81 18.75 -6.30
N ALA A 139 -10.21 18.92 -7.48
CA ALA A 139 -10.91 19.43 -8.65
C ALA A 139 -12.16 18.58 -8.98
N ASN A 140 -13.25 19.27 -9.33
CA ASN A 140 -14.47 18.64 -9.82
C ASN A 140 -14.32 18.33 -11.31
N LEU A 141 -14.14 17.04 -11.60
CA LEU A 141 -13.83 16.54 -12.95
C LEU A 141 -15.06 16.47 -13.87
N LYS A 142 -16.27 16.67 -13.32
CA LYS A 142 -17.51 16.79 -14.11
C LYS A 142 -17.76 18.20 -14.62
N SER A 143 -17.02 19.19 -14.12
CA SER A 143 -17.34 20.60 -14.32
C SER A 143 -16.18 21.39 -14.92
N GLY A 144 -16.51 22.37 -15.76
CA GLY A 144 -15.54 23.29 -16.35
C GLY A 144 -14.86 22.75 -17.61
N PRO A 145 -14.58 23.64 -18.59
CA PRO A 145 -13.94 23.26 -19.85
C PRO A 145 -12.54 22.66 -19.64
N ALA A 146 -11.86 23.04 -18.56
CA ALA A 146 -10.53 22.53 -18.25
C ALA A 146 -10.47 21.00 -18.08
N TYR A 147 -11.54 20.36 -17.58
CA TYR A 147 -11.58 18.92 -17.28
C TYR A 147 -12.45 18.13 -18.26
N VAL A 148 -13.61 18.68 -18.66
CA VAL A 148 -14.54 17.98 -19.56
C VAL A 148 -13.97 17.81 -20.97
N THR A 149 -13.18 18.78 -21.45
CA THR A 149 -12.52 18.70 -22.76
C THR A 149 -11.02 18.41 -22.66
N MET A 150 -10.56 17.89 -21.51
CA MET A 150 -9.15 17.56 -21.33
C MET A 150 -8.77 16.41 -22.26
N PRO A 151 -7.69 16.54 -23.07
CA PRO A 151 -7.20 15.42 -23.88
C PRO A 151 -6.79 14.23 -23.02
N ALA A 152 -7.01 13.01 -23.50
CA ALA A 152 -6.69 11.78 -22.77
C ALA A 152 -5.22 11.72 -22.31
N GLY A 153 -4.28 12.17 -23.14
CA GLY A 153 -2.87 12.24 -22.76
C GLY A 153 -2.57 13.20 -21.60
N LYS A 154 -3.32 14.31 -21.46
CA LYS A 154 -3.23 15.20 -20.29
C LYS A 154 -3.80 14.55 -19.02
N MET A 155 -4.78 13.66 -19.15
CA MET A 155 -5.27 12.86 -18.00
C MET A 155 -4.28 11.75 -17.63
N TYR A 156 -3.57 11.18 -18.61
CA TYR A 156 -2.63 10.08 -18.40
C TYR A 156 -1.33 10.51 -17.70
N TYR A 157 -0.77 11.65 -18.07
CA TYR A 157 0.53 12.10 -17.57
C TYR A 157 0.64 12.18 -16.03
N PRO A 158 -0.33 12.77 -15.29
CA PRO A 158 -0.30 12.79 -13.84
C PRO A 158 -0.30 11.41 -13.16
N PHE A 159 -0.74 10.35 -13.84
CA PHE A 159 -0.68 8.98 -13.32
C PHE A 159 0.70 8.35 -13.50
N MET A 160 1.49 8.83 -14.48
CA MET A 160 2.82 8.31 -14.79
C MET A 160 3.93 9.08 -14.08
N VAL A 161 3.71 10.37 -13.84
CA VAL A 161 4.69 11.26 -13.21
C VAL A 161 4.06 11.83 -11.96
N ASN A 162 4.70 11.64 -10.81
CA ASN A 162 4.27 12.22 -9.55
C ASN A 162 4.26 13.75 -9.67
N VAL A 163 3.07 14.34 -9.81
CA VAL A 163 2.86 15.81 -9.92
C VAL A 163 3.28 16.57 -8.64
N GLY A 164 3.72 15.87 -7.59
CA GLY A 164 4.24 16.46 -6.34
C GLY A 164 5.77 16.50 -6.21
N GLU A 165 6.52 15.98 -7.18
CA GLU A 165 7.99 15.79 -7.07
C GLU A 165 8.78 16.82 -7.93
N GLY A 166 8.23 18.03 -8.08
CA GLY A 166 8.80 19.11 -8.89
C GLY A 166 8.74 20.51 -8.26
N SER A 167 8.62 20.61 -6.94
CA SER A 167 8.66 21.90 -6.23
C SER A 167 9.81 22.03 -5.21
N GLU A 168 10.95 21.39 -5.48
CA GLU A 168 12.23 21.69 -4.81
C GLU A 168 13.28 22.11 -5.84
#